data_AF-F0ID11-F1
#
_entry.id   AF-F0ID11-F1
#
_cell.length_a   1.000
_cell.length_b   1.000
_cell.length_c   1.000
_cell.angle_alpha   90.00
_cell.angle_beta   90.00
_cell.angle_gamma   90.00
#
_symmetry.space_group_name_H-M   'P 1'
#
loop_
_entity.id
_entity.type
_entity.pdbx_description
1 polymer ?
#
loop_
_entity_poly.entity_id
_entity_poly.type
_entity_poly.pdbx_seq_one_letter_code
_entity_poly.pdbx_strand_id
1 'polypeptide(L)'
;MKTTEKQQRKEVQKVFAQEKLDNFRASLPMEEKSFLALFYYLEKALQRVPCDHTLRYTTLFLTENKVSDPEKVVDWLTSNGGYCEVLYNVEEQFDYLENTSYEAPLKLNKLEKNILEKKKKIKEFPSEFDFPFSSAPAPWKLSQKEVQGKQEYLLQLGKGFNACIVMLRLDFPKEKLAEEGYFLSQWKTFTEIKSPKGLEQEILEVEAYQYIVVKSKEYTPVIIFVLPKENKRGYLVVQTELSRYRNDLKEIERLLKE
;
A
#
# COMPACT_ATOMS: atom_id res chain seq x y z
N MET A 1 9.49 12.62 -43.46
CA MET A 1 10.03 11.25 -43.29
C MET A 1 10.25 10.80 -41.83
N LYS A 2 10.50 11.68 -40.84
CA LYS A 2 10.72 11.27 -39.42
C LYS A 2 9.48 10.78 -38.65
N THR A 3 8.27 11.04 -39.14
CA THR A 3 7.01 10.70 -38.47
C THR A 3 6.59 9.24 -38.67
N THR A 4 6.91 8.65 -39.83
CA THR A 4 6.52 7.30 -40.22
C THR A 4 7.28 6.21 -39.45
N GLU A 5 8.60 6.38 -39.24
CA GLU A 5 9.41 5.44 -38.44
C GLU A 5 8.99 5.43 -36.96
N LYS A 6 8.59 6.59 -36.41
CA LYS A 6 8.10 6.70 -35.03
C LYS A 6 6.74 6.02 -34.85
N GLN A 7 5.89 6.02 -35.88
CA GLN A 7 4.61 5.31 -35.87
C GLN A 7 4.82 3.79 -36.01
N GLN A 8 5.68 3.35 -36.94
CA GLN A 8 6.04 1.95 -37.12
C GLN A 8 6.67 1.34 -35.85
N ARG A 9 7.58 2.07 -35.18
CA ARG A 9 8.17 1.63 -33.90
C ARG A 9 7.13 1.48 -32.78
N LYS A 10 6.10 2.35 -32.75
CA LYS A 10 5.02 2.25 -31.77
C LYS A 10 4.10 1.06 -32.04
N GLU A 11 3.83 0.76 -33.32
CA GLU A 11 3.01 -0.39 -33.70
C GLU A 11 3.71 -1.70 -33.39
N VAL A 12 5.00 -1.83 -33.73
CA VAL A 12 5.81 -3.01 -33.39
C VAL A 12 5.90 -3.21 -31.87
N GLN A 13 6.06 -2.14 -31.09
CA GLN A 13 6.05 -2.23 -29.62
C GLN A 13 4.70 -2.69 -29.06
N LYS A 14 3.58 -2.26 -29.67
CA LYS A 14 2.24 -2.68 -29.26
C LYS A 14 2.00 -4.17 -29.53
N VAL A 15 2.37 -4.64 -30.73
CA VAL A 15 2.22 -6.06 -31.11
C VAL A 15 3.04 -6.94 -30.16
N PHE A 16 4.30 -6.57 -29.91
CA PHE A 16 5.17 -7.33 -29.01
C PHE A 16 4.70 -7.31 -27.55
N ALA A 17 4.12 -6.20 -27.10
CA ALA A 17 3.52 -6.13 -25.76
C ALA A 17 2.26 -7.01 -25.65
N GLN A 18 1.44 -7.07 -26.70
CA GLN A 18 0.26 -7.92 -26.75
C GLN A 18 0.63 -9.41 -26.78
N GLU A 19 1.59 -9.81 -27.62
CA GLU A 19 2.07 -11.20 -27.68
C GLU A 19 2.64 -11.66 -26.34
N LYS A 20 3.38 -10.80 -25.62
CA LYS A 20 3.83 -11.10 -24.26
C LYS A 20 2.69 -11.30 -23.28
N LEU A 21 1.67 -10.44 -23.34
CA LEU A 21 0.48 -10.55 -22.49
C LEU A 21 -0.32 -11.82 -22.78
N ASP A 22 -0.48 -12.17 -24.05
CA ASP A 22 -1.22 -13.36 -24.47
C ASP A 22 -0.48 -14.64 -24.05
N ASN A 23 0.85 -14.67 -24.22
CA ASN A 23 1.67 -15.78 -23.73
C ASN A 23 1.63 -15.90 -22.20
N PHE A 24 1.64 -14.78 -21.48
CA PHE A 24 1.49 -14.77 -20.02
C PHE A 24 0.14 -15.37 -19.61
N ARG A 25 -0.96 -14.89 -20.21
CA ARG A 25 -2.32 -15.40 -19.95
C ARG A 25 -2.46 -16.89 -20.25
N ALA A 26 -1.85 -17.36 -21.34
CA ALA A 26 -1.84 -18.78 -21.70
C ALA A 26 -1.05 -19.65 -20.71
N SER A 27 -0.10 -19.05 -19.97
CA SER A 27 0.69 -19.76 -18.96
C SER A 27 -0.04 -19.93 -17.62
N LEU A 28 -1.15 -19.21 -17.40
CA LEU A 28 -1.80 -19.17 -16.09
C LEU A 28 -2.40 -20.54 -15.71
N PRO A 29 -2.08 -21.08 -14.52
CA PRO A 29 -2.61 -22.36 -14.04
C PRO A 29 -4.04 -22.26 -13.50
N MET A 30 -4.56 -21.05 -13.32
CA MET A 30 -5.94 -20.77 -12.91
C MET A 30 -6.40 -19.42 -13.49
N GLU A 31 -7.69 -19.13 -13.42
CA GLU A 31 -8.26 -17.89 -13.96
C GLU A 31 -7.68 -16.64 -13.28
N GLU A 32 -7.51 -15.56 -14.04
CA GLU A 32 -7.00 -14.26 -13.56
C GLU A 32 -7.75 -13.75 -12.31
N LYS A 33 -9.07 -13.94 -12.25
CA LYS A 33 -9.89 -13.55 -11.09
C LYS A 33 -9.52 -14.33 -9.83
N SER A 34 -9.12 -15.59 -9.98
CA SER A 34 -8.70 -16.44 -8.86
C SER A 34 -7.34 -16.01 -8.32
N PHE A 35 -6.45 -15.49 -9.17
CA PHE A 35 -5.20 -14.86 -8.73
C PHE A 35 -5.45 -13.59 -7.91
N LEU A 36 -6.33 -12.70 -8.38
CA LEU A 36 -6.70 -11.51 -7.60
C LEU A 36 -7.29 -11.86 -6.23
N ALA A 37 -8.15 -12.88 -6.18
CA ALA A 37 -8.71 -13.38 -4.93
C ALA A 37 -7.64 -14.02 -4.01
N LEU A 38 -6.67 -14.74 -4.59
CA LEU A 38 -5.53 -15.30 -3.87
C LEU A 38 -4.67 -14.17 -3.27
N PHE A 39 -4.27 -13.18 -4.07
CA PHE A 39 -3.46 -12.06 -3.57
C PHE A 39 -4.19 -11.35 -2.42
N TYR A 40 -5.47 -11.06 -2.58
CA TYR A 40 -6.28 -10.46 -1.51
C TYR A 40 -6.35 -11.33 -0.24
N TYR A 41 -6.52 -12.64 -0.39
CA TYR A 41 -6.55 -13.56 0.75
C TYR A 41 -5.21 -13.61 1.48
N LEU A 42 -4.11 -13.72 0.74
CA LEU A 42 -2.75 -13.75 1.29
C LEU A 42 -2.43 -12.45 2.02
N GLU A 43 -2.80 -11.33 1.42
CA GLU A 43 -2.62 -10.01 2.00
C GLU A 43 -3.34 -9.90 3.36
N LYS A 44 -4.61 -10.32 3.44
CA LYS A 44 -5.36 -10.37 4.70
C LYS A 44 -4.76 -11.28 5.75
N ALA A 45 -4.24 -12.43 5.34
CA ALA A 45 -3.60 -13.38 6.23
C ALA A 45 -2.30 -12.78 6.82
N LEU A 46 -1.50 -12.15 5.95
CA LEU A 46 -0.21 -11.57 6.32
C LEU A 46 -0.30 -10.30 7.16
N GLN A 47 -1.41 -9.56 7.10
CA GLN A 47 -1.70 -8.45 8.01
C GLN A 47 -1.84 -8.89 9.48
N ARG A 48 -2.13 -10.17 9.74
CA ARG A 48 -2.34 -10.72 11.09
C ARG A 48 -1.16 -11.52 11.60
N VAL A 49 -0.44 -12.18 10.69
CA VAL A 49 0.67 -13.06 11.01
C VAL A 49 1.78 -12.82 9.99
N PRO A 50 3.02 -12.50 10.42
CA PRO A 50 4.13 -12.32 9.48
C PRO A 50 4.37 -13.60 8.67
N CYS A 51 4.87 -13.44 7.44
CA CYS A 51 5.22 -14.58 6.57
C CYS A 51 6.26 -15.47 7.28
N ASP A 52 5.98 -16.77 7.33
CA ASP A 52 6.88 -17.79 7.91
C ASP A 52 7.74 -18.48 6.85
N HIS A 53 7.87 -17.86 5.67
CA HIS A 53 8.53 -18.40 4.49
C HIS A 53 7.95 -19.73 3.98
N THR A 54 6.71 -20.05 4.36
CA THR A 54 5.95 -21.15 3.77
C THR A 54 4.87 -20.61 2.83
N LEU A 55 4.29 -21.49 2.00
CA LEU A 55 3.11 -21.21 1.18
C LEU A 55 1.82 -21.63 1.90
N ARG A 56 1.81 -21.67 3.23
CA ARG A 56 0.70 -22.21 4.02
C ARG A 56 -0.63 -21.55 3.69
N TYR A 57 -0.67 -20.22 3.60
CA TYR A 57 -1.90 -19.50 3.28
C TYR A 57 -2.28 -19.69 1.82
N THR A 58 -1.30 -19.74 0.92
CA THR A 58 -1.52 -20.05 -0.50
C THR A 58 -2.18 -21.43 -0.66
N THR A 59 -1.62 -22.48 -0.06
CA THR A 59 -2.18 -23.83 -0.09
C THR A 59 -3.57 -23.89 0.54
N LEU A 60 -3.78 -23.20 1.65
CA LEU A 60 -5.09 -23.13 2.31
C LEU A 60 -6.15 -22.49 1.39
N PHE A 61 -5.84 -21.36 0.76
CA PHE A 61 -6.73 -20.70 -0.19
C PHE A 61 -7.11 -21.61 -1.36
N LEU A 62 -6.12 -22.25 -1.98
CA LEU A 62 -6.35 -23.13 -3.14
C LEU A 62 -7.25 -24.31 -2.77
N THR A 63 -7.08 -24.85 -1.56
CA THR A 63 -7.91 -25.94 -1.03
C THR A 63 -9.34 -25.47 -0.76
N GLU A 64 -9.52 -24.35 -0.06
CA GLU A 64 -10.85 -23.81 0.29
C GLU A 64 -11.65 -23.40 -0.94
N ASN A 65 -10.98 -22.87 -1.97
CA ASN A 65 -11.61 -22.46 -3.23
C ASN A 65 -11.70 -23.59 -4.26
N LYS A 66 -11.33 -24.82 -3.88
CA LYS A 66 -11.42 -26.03 -4.73
C LYS A 66 -10.77 -25.84 -6.11
N VAL A 67 -9.59 -25.23 -6.13
CA VAL A 67 -8.83 -25.09 -7.37
C VAL A 67 -8.44 -26.49 -7.87
N SER A 68 -8.68 -26.75 -9.15
CA SER A 68 -8.58 -28.10 -9.73
C SER A 68 -7.18 -28.71 -9.65
N ASP A 69 -6.13 -27.89 -9.68
CA ASP A 69 -4.74 -28.34 -9.64
C ASP A 69 -3.87 -27.39 -8.78
N PRO A 70 -3.93 -27.53 -7.44
CA PRO A 70 -3.19 -26.65 -6.53
C PRO A 70 -1.67 -26.75 -6.66
N GLU A 71 -1.15 -27.94 -6.96
CA GLU A 71 0.29 -28.18 -7.12
C GLU A 71 0.85 -27.41 -8.31
N LYS A 72 0.15 -27.46 -9.46
CA LYS A 72 0.53 -26.69 -10.65
C LYS A 72 0.49 -25.18 -10.40
N VAL A 73 -0.44 -24.70 -9.58
CA VAL A 73 -0.47 -23.29 -9.18
C VAL A 73 0.76 -22.96 -8.33
N VAL A 74 1.10 -23.77 -7.33
CA VAL A 74 2.28 -23.58 -6.48
C VAL A 74 3.59 -23.61 -7.29
N ASP A 75 3.73 -24.56 -8.22
CA ASP A 75 4.91 -24.66 -9.10
C ASP A 75 5.05 -23.44 -10.00
N TRP A 76 3.94 -22.98 -10.58
CA TRP A 76 3.92 -21.78 -11.40
C TRP A 76 4.27 -20.53 -10.58
N LEU A 77 3.71 -20.40 -9.37
CA LEU A 77 4.02 -19.30 -8.45
C LEU A 77 5.52 -19.28 -8.12
N THR A 78 6.10 -20.44 -7.77
CA THR A 78 7.52 -20.59 -7.45
C THR A 78 8.42 -20.22 -8.64
N SER A 79 8.07 -20.71 -9.83
CA SER A 79 8.80 -20.44 -11.07
C SER A 79 8.75 -18.96 -11.48
N ASN A 80 7.72 -18.24 -11.04
CA ASN A 80 7.54 -16.80 -11.25
C ASN A 80 8.02 -15.95 -10.06
N GLY A 81 8.81 -16.53 -9.15
CA GLY A 81 9.46 -15.80 -8.05
C GLY A 81 8.67 -15.76 -6.74
N GLY A 82 7.57 -16.52 -6.61
CA GLY A 82 6.80 -16.67 -5.37
C GLY A 82 7.47 -17.64 -4.40
N TYR A 83 8.31 -17.14 -3.49
CA TYR A 83 9.03 -17.97 -2.50
C TYR A 83 8.56 -17.77 -1.04
N CYS A 84 8.06 -16.58 -0.70
CA CYS A 84 7.23 -16.29 0.49
C CYS A 84 5.88 -15.84 -0.07
N GLU A 85 4.78 -15.96 0.72
CA GLU A 85 3.39 -15.72 0.29
C GLU A 85 3.32 -14.68 -0.84
N VAL A 86 2.81 -15.10 -2.00
CA VAL A 86 3.25 -14.76 -3.37
C VAL A 86 2.95 -13.32 -3.84
N LEU A 87 2.70 -12.44 -2.90
CA LEU A 87 2.53 -11.01 -3.04
C LEU A 87 3.83 -10.39 -3.58
N TYR A 88 3.74 -9.34 -4.39
CA TYR A 88 4.85 -8.66 -5.08
C TYR A 88 5.33 -9.30 -6.38
N ASN A 89 6.11 -10.39 -6.34
CA ASN A 89 6.79 -10.87 -7.56
C ASN A 89 5.83 -11.35 -8.64
N VAL A 90 4.71 -11.92 -8.21
CA VAL A 90 3.69 -12.42 -9.12
C VAL A 90 2.58 -11.41 -9.29
N GLU A 91 2.16 -10.70 -8.24
CA GLU A 91 1.11 -9.67 -8.32
C GLU A 91 1.44 -8.57 -9.35
N GLU A 92 2.69 -8.12 -9.43
CA GLU A 92 3.12 -7.10 -10.43
C GLU A 92 2.89 -7.55 -11.89
N GLN A 93 2.84 -8.86 -12.14
CA GLN A 93 2.58 -9.38 -13.48
C GLN A 93 1.11 -9.18 -13.90
N PHE A 94 0.22 -8.88 -12.94
CA PHE A 94 -1.22 -8.64 -13.14
C PHE A 94 -1.60 -7.15 -13.16
N ASP A 95 -0.63 -6.21 -13.14
CA ASP A 95 -0.89 -4.74 -13.16
C ASP A 95 -1.79 -4.30 -14.34
N TYR A 96 -1.83 -5.04 -15.45
CA TYR A 96 -2.70 -4.75 -16.60
C TYR A 96 -4.21 -4.89 -16.27
N LEU A 97 -4.56 -5.57 -15.18
CA LEU A 97 -5.94 -5.74 -14.70
C LEU A 97 -6.45 -4.54 -13.89
N GLU A 98 -5.60 -3.57 -13.52
CA GLU A 98 -6.00 -2.36 -12.78
C GLU A 98 -7.08 -1.51 -13.49
N ASN A 99 -7.38 -1.78 -14.77
CA ASN A 99 -8.43 -1.10 -15.54
C ASN A 99 -9.78 -1.82 -15.60
N THR A 100 -9.89 -3.06 -15.09
CA THR A 100 -11.16 -3.78 -15.01
C THR A 100 -11.71 -3.69 -13.60
N SER A 101 -12.92 -3.15 -13.43
CA SER A 101 -13.58 -3.04 -12.12
C SER A 101 -13.78 -4.42 -11.50
N TYR A 102 -12.85 -4.83 -10.65
CA TYR A 102 -13.03 -6.01 -9.83
C TYR A 102 -13.97 -5.65 -8.68
N GLU A 103 -15.24 -6.03 -8.81
CA GLU A 103 -16.17 -6.07 -7.68
C GLU A 103 -15.82 -7.30 -6.84
N ALA A 104 -14.92 -7.12 -5.87
CA ALA A 104 -14.64 -8.17 -4.90
C ALA A 104 -15.93 -8.52 -4.12
N PRO A 105 -16.30 -9.80 -3.97
CA PRO A 105 -17.50 -10.21 -3.22
C PRO A 105 -17.37 -10.07 -1.69
N LEU A 106 -16.30 -9.44 -1.18
CA LEU A 106 -16.01 -9.35 0.24
C LEU A 106 -16.06 -7.89 0.72
N LYS A 107 -16.72 -7.65 1.86
CA LYS A 107 -16.79 -6.34 2.51
C LYS A 107 -15.38 -5.85 2.86
N LEU A 108 -14.89 -4.92 2.06
CA LEU A 108 -13.62 -4.23 2.26
C LEU A 108 -13.69 -3.35 3.52
N ASN A 109 -12.66 -3.39 4.36
CA ASN A 109 -12.48 -2.37 5.40
C ASN A 109 -12.05 -1.03 4.76
N LYS A 110 -12.10 0.08 5.51
CA LYS A 110 -11.72 1.40 4.98
C LYS A 110 -10.27 1.46 4.49
N LEU A 111 -9.37 0.64 5.05
CA LEU A 111 -7.96 0.54 4.65
C LEU A 111 -7.81 -0.01 3.22
N GLU A 112 -8.49 -1.12 2.95
CA GLU A 112 -8.50 -1.83 1.68
C GLU A 112 -9.17 -0.97 0.58
N LYS A 113 -10.26 -0.27 0.91
CA LYS A 113 -10.88 0.71 0.00
C LYS A 113 -9.91 1.84 -0.35
N ASN A 114 -9.18 2.37 0.63
CA ASN A 114 -8.25 3.48 0.39
C ASN A 114 -7.06 3.10 -0.51
N ILE A 115 -6.63 1.84 -0.50
CA ILE A 115 -5.53 1.35 -1.34
C ILE A 115 -6.03 1.02 -2.76
N LEU A 116 -7.23 0.43 -2.88
CA LEU A 116 -7.86 0.01 -4.14
C LEU A 116 -8.59 1.15 -4.89
N GLU A 117 -8.95 2.23 -4.20
CA GLU A 117 -9.58 3.42 -4.81
C GLU A 117 -8.68 4.03 -5.89
N LYS A 118 -9.28 4.45 -7.02
CA LYS A 118 -8.57 5.09 -8.13
C LYS A 118 -7.90 6.38 -7.65
N LYS A 119 -6.59 6.32 -7.44
CA LYS A 119 -5.77 7.48 -7.12
C LYS A 119 -5.28 8.12 -8.41
N LYS A 120 -5.49 9.43 -8.56
CA LYS A 120 -4.90 10.19 -9.66
C LYS A 120 -3.47 10.56 -9.27
N LYS A 121 -2.48 10.06 -10.00
CA LYS A 121 -1.08 10.46 -9.83
C LYS A 121 -0.92 11.95 -10.15
N ILE A 122 -0.27 12.69 -9.25
CA ILE A 122 0.04 14.12 -9.45
C ILE A 122 1.55 14.34 -9.24
N LYS A 123 2.06 15.48 -9.70
CA LYS A 123 3.50 15.80 -9.66
C LYS A 123 3.88 16.78 -8.56
N GLU A 124 2.97 17.67 -8.21
CA GLU A 124 3.21 18.78 -7.29
C GLU A 124 2.23 18.70 -6.13
N PHE A 125 2.69 19.15 -4.96
CA PHE A 125 1.85 19.23 -3.78
C PHE A 125 0.89 20.43 -3.86
N PRO A 126 -0.29 20.32 -3.25
CA PRO A 126 -1.17 21.47 -3.08
C PRO A 126 -0.49 22.56 -2.24
N SER A 127 -0.68 23.82 -2.64
CA SER A 127 -0.05 24.98 -2.00
C SER A 127 -0.51 25.25 -0.57
N GLU A 128 -1.54 24.57 -0.11
CA GLU A 128 -2.11 24.67 1.25
C GLU A 128 -1.31 23.93 2.32
N PHE A 129 -0.37 23.07 1.92
CA PHE A 129 0.49 22.34 2.85
C PHE A 129 1.83 23.05 3.06
N ASP A 130 2.16 23.35 4.32
CA ASP A 130 3.41 24.01 4.72
C ASP A 130 4.61 23.04 4.83
N PHE A 131 4.67 22.01 3.97
CA PHE A 131 5.79 21.07 3.92
C PHE A 131 7.00 21.71 3.21
N PRO A 132 8.23 21.29 3.52
CA PRO A 132 9.42 21.92 2.96
C PRO A 132 9.67 21.54 1.48
N PHE A 133 8.96 20.52 0.97
CA PHE A 133 9.01 20.06 -0.41
C PHE A 133 7.76 20.43 -1.22
N SER A 134 7.95 20.78 -2.50
CA SER A 134 6.87 21.10 -3.45
C SER A 134 6.50 19.96 -4.40
N SER A 135 7.31 18.89 -4.45
CA SER A 135 7.05 17.68 -5.25
C SER A 135 7.56 16.44 -4.52
N ALA A 136 7.08 15.26 -4.89
CA ALA A 136 7.53 14.01 -4.26
C ALA A 136 8.86 13.56 -4.86
N PRO A 137 9.95 13.49 -4.06
CA PRO A 137 11.24 13.03 -4.54
C PRO A 137 11.19 11.53 -4.84
N ALA A 138 11.96 11.06 -5.82
CA ALA A 138 12.10 9.62 -6.04
C ALA A 138 12.66 8.94 -4.77
N PRO A 139 12.16 7.77 -4.36
CA PRO A 139 11.20 6.90 -5.05
C PRO A 139 9.72 7.11 -4.65
N TRP A 140 9.38 8.20 -3.96
CA TRP A 140 8.02 8.48 -3.54
C TRP A 140 7.08 8.74 -4.72
N LYS A 141 5.85 8.24 -4.61
CA LYS A 141 4.76 8.51 -5.54
C LYS A 141 3.72 9.38 -4.85
N LEU A 142 3.47 10.56 -5.40
CA LEU A 142 2.36 11.42 -4.96
C LEU A 142 1.10 11.11 -5.76
N SER A 143 -0.01 11.02 -5.05
CA SER A 143 -1.32 10.77 -5.63
C SER A 143 -2.41 11.49 -4.84
N GLN A 144 -3.52 11.78 -5.51
CA GLN A 144 -4.70 12.37 -4.90
C GLN A 144 -5.90 11.45 -5.09
N LYS A 145 -6.85 11.54 -4.16
CA LYS A 145 -8.15 10.88 -4.25
C LYS A 145 -9.23 11.77 -3.67
N GLU A 146 -10.47 11.54 -4.09
CA GLU A 146 -11.63 12.26 -3.58
C GLU A 146 -12.41 11.37 -2.63
N VAL A 147 -12.56 11.80 -1.38
CA VAL A 147 -13.32 11.09 -0.34
C VAL A 147 -14.40 12.01 0.17
N GLN A 148 -15.66 11.64 -0.06
CA GLN A 148 -16.83 12.42 0.40
C GLN A 148 -16.78 13.91 0.00
N GLY A 149 -16.33 14.19 -1.24
CA GLY A 149 -16.22 15.56 -1.78
C GLY A 149 -15.00 16.36 -1.29
N LYS A 150 -14.10 15.73 -0.51
CA LYS A 150 -12.83 16.33 -0.09
C LYS A 150 -11.67 15.66 -0.80
N GLN A 151 -10.69 16.46 -1.23
CA GLN A 151 -9.45 15.93 -1.77
C GLN A 151 -8.56 15.44 -0.63
N GLU A 152 -8.06 14.21 -0.75
CA GLU A 152 -7.04 13.64 0.12
C GLU A 152 -5.78 13.36 -0.71
N TYR A 153 -4.63 13.65 -0.12
CA TYR A 153 -3.33 13.51 -0.77
C TYR A 153 -2.52 12.44 -0.06
N LEU A 154 -1.91 11.56 -0.86
CA LEU A 154 -1.16 10.41 -0.38
C LEU A 154 0.20 10.33 -1.06
N LEU A 155 1.22 10.18 -0.24
CA LEU A 155 2.54 9.75 -0.62
C LEU A 155 2.68 8.25 -0.41
N GLN A 156 3.34 7.59 -1.34
CA GLN A 156 3.59 6.16 -1.27
C GLN A 156 5.06 5.85 -1.53
N LEU A 157 5.66 5.08 -0.62
CA LEU A 157 7.00 4.52 -0.74
C LEU A 157 6.88 2.99 -0.81
N GLY A 158 7.38 2.41 -1.91
CA GLY A 158 7.20 0.99 -2.22
C GLY A 158 5.93 0.68 -3.02
N LYS A 159 5.59 -0.61 -3.13
CA LYS A 159 4.45 -1.12 -3.91
C LYS A 159 3.62 -2.11 -3.07
N GLY A 160 2.40 -2.38 -3.50
CA GLY A 160 1.45 -3.28 -2.83
C GLY A 160 0.99 -2.78 -1.45
N PHE A 161 0.38 -3.66 -0.67
CA PHE A 161 -0.29 -3.32 0.58
C PHE A 161 0.65 -3.15 1.78
N ASN A 162 1.90 -3.61 1.66
CA ASN A 162 2.96 -3.34 2.64
C ASN A 162 3.71 -2.03 2.31
N ALA A 163 3.29 -1.28 1.30
CA ALA A 163 3.87 0.02 1.01
C ALA A 163 3.71 0.95 2.22
N CYS A 164 4.69 1.82 2.41
CA CYS A 164 4.54 2.92 3.35
C CYS A 164 3.62 3.96 2.72
N ILE A 165 2.46 4.17 3.34
CA ILE A 165 1.45 5.13 2.89
C ILE A 165 1.46 6.31 3.83
N VAL A 166 1.66 7.49 3.30
CA VAL A 166 1.71 8.74 4.06
C VAL A 166 0.55 9.61 3.62
N MET A 167 -0.43 9.78 4.50
CA MET A 167 -1.57 10.67 4.30
C MET A 167 -1.21 12.07 4.76
N LEU A 168 -1.45 13.05 3.89
CA LEU A 168 -1.26 14.46 4.22
C LEU A 168 -2.54 15.01 4.83
N ARG A 169 -2.41 15.69 5.97
CA ARG A 169 -3.53 16.27 6.73
C ARG A 169 -3.20 17.69 7.17
N LEU A 170 -4.24 18.46 7.48
CA LEU A 170 -4.15 19.85 7.91
C LEU A 170 -4.79 20.01 9.29
N ASP A 171 -4.32 21.03 10.02
CA ASP A 171 -4.94 21.58 11.22
C ASP A 171 -5.16 20.53 12.32
N PHE A 172 -4.07 19.89 12.76
CA PHE A 172 -4.13 18.95 13.88
C PHE A 172 -4.65 19.66 15.16
N PRO A 173 -5.69 19.12 15.84
CA PRO A 173 -6.21 19.69 17.08
C PRO A 173 -5.22 19.49 18.24
N LYS A 174 -4.47 20.54 18.60
CA LYS A 174 -3.35 20.45 19.56
C LYS A 174 -3.77 19.96 20.95
N GLU A 175 -5.00 20.23 21.36
CA GLU A 175 -5.58 19.71 22.60
C GLU A 175 -5.57 18.17 22.67
N LYS A 176 -5.59 17.49 21.51
CA LYS A 176 -5.53 16.02 21.42
C LYS A 176 -4.14 15.45 21.68
N LEU A 177 -3.08 16.27 21.70
CA LEU A 177 -1.73 15.82 22.07
C LEU A 177 -1.67 15.31 23.51
N ALA A 178 -2.39 15.98 24.42
CA ALA A 178 -2.41 15.66 25.84
C ALA A 178 -3.53 14.70 26.24
N GLU A 179 -4.42 14.35 25.30
CA GLU A 179 -5.55 13.46 25.58
C GLU A 179 -5.08 12.00 25.64
N GLU A 180 -5.16 11.43 26.84
CA GLU A 180 -4.78 10.04 27.08
C GLU A 180 -5.60 9.09 26.19
N GLY A 181 -4.93 8.18 25.49
CA GLY A 181 -5.58 7.20 24.65
C GLY A 181 -6.11 7.71 23.30
N TYR A 182 -5.93 9.01 22.98
CA TYR A 182 -6.38 9.56 21.69
C TYR A 182 -5.78 8.82 20.50
N PHE A 183 -4.45 8.67 20.45
CA PHE A 183 -3.77 8.04 19.32
C PHE A 183 -4.07 6.54 19.20
N LEU A 184 -4.21 5.83 20.33
CA LEU A 184 -4.67 4.44 20.33
C LEU A 184 -6.09 4.32 19.76
N SER A 185 -6.96 5.29 20.05
CA SER A 185 -8.33 5.34 19.52
C SER A 185 -8.35 5.68 18.03
N GLN A 186 -7.47 6.58 17.57
CA GLN A 186 -7.29 6.84 16.14
C GLN A 186 -6.82 5.58 15.40
N TRP A 187 -5.87 4.84 15.96
CA TRP A 187 -5.42 3.56 15.38
C TRP A 187 -6.59 2.59 15.18
N LYS A 188 -7.47 2.43 16.18
CA LYS A 188 -8.69 1.60 16.06
C LYS A 188 -9.64 2.12 14.96
N THR A 189 -9.72 3.43 14.79
CA THR A 189 -10.55 4.06 13.76
C THR A 189 -9.99 3.80 12.36
N PHE A 190 -8.67 3.85 12.19
CA PHE A 190 -8.02 3.55 10.90
C PHE A 190 -8.11 2.07 10.53
N THR A 191 -8.04 1.19 11.51
CA THR A 191 -8.02 -0.27 11.30
C THR A 191 -9.38 -0.94 11.39
N GLU A 192 -10.37 -0.26 11.96
CA GLU A 192 -11.69 -0.79 12.33
C GLU A 192 -11.64 -1.95 13.35
N ILE A 193 -10.48 -2.19 13.97
CA ILE A 193 -10.30 -3.24 14.99
C ILE A 193 -10.82 -2.72 16.33
N LYS A 194 -11.90 -3.35 16.83
CA LYS A 194 -12.59 -2.90 18.05
C LYS A 194 -11.80 -3.17 19.34
N SER A 195 -11.14 -4.32 19.42
CA SER A 195 -10.48 -4.80 20.65
C SER A 195 -9.07 -5.33 20.39
N PRO A 196 -8.10 -4.47 20.01
CA PRO A 196 -6.73 -4.89 19.78
C PRO A 196 -6.04 -5.24 21.10
N LYS A 197 -5.21 -6.28 21.08
CA LYS A 197 -4.29 -6.65 22.17
C LYS A 197 -2.87 -6.17 21.87
N GLY A 198 -2.12 -5.90 22.94
CA GLY A 198 -0.71 -5.50 22.83
C GLY A 198 -0.48 -4.23 22.01
N LEU A 199 -1.45 -3.31 22.00
CA LEU A 199 -1.31 -2.01 21.33
C LEU A 199 -0.48 -1.10 22.22
N GLU A 200 0.63 -0.61 21.68
CA GLU A 200 1.61 0.22 22.37
C GLU A 200 1.72 1.58 21.68
N GLN A 201 1.98 2.61 22.46
CA GLN A 201 2.31 3.95 21.98
C GLN A 201 3.74 4.30 22.37
N GLU A 202 4.49 4.85 21.43
CA GLU A 202 5.86 5.34 21.60
C GLU A 202 5.92 6.77 21.06
N ILE A 203 6.54 7.68 21.80
CA ILE A 203 6.76 9.07 21.36
C ILE A 203 8.24 9.24 21.07
N LEU A 204 8.56 9.79 19.90
CA LEU A 204 9.91 10.11 19.48
C LEU A 204 9.99 11.60 19.14
N GLU A 205 11.07 12.23 19.60
CA GLU A 205 11.33 13.64 19.36
C GLU A 205 12.50 13.76 18.39
N VAL A 206 12.24 14.23 17.16
CA VAL A 206 13.27 14.34 16.12
C VAL A 206 13.21 15.73 15.50
N GLU A 207 14.22 16.54 15.81
CA GLU A 207 14.39 17.90 15.28
C GLU A 207 13.09 18.74 15.43
N ALA A 208 12.53 19.22 14.33
CA ALA A 208 11.35 20.06 14.24
C ALA A 208 10.01 19.30 14.34
N TYR A 209 10.05 17.97 14.46
CA TYR A 209 8.85 17.13 14.44
C TYR A 209 8.78 16.21 15.66
N GLN A 210 7.56 15.98 16.13
CA GLN A 210 7.22 14.98 17.13
C GLN A 210 6.54 13.81 16.41
N TYR A 211 6.98 12.60 16.70
CA TYR A 211 6.47 11.37 16.09
C TYR A 211 5.75 10.55 17.16
N ILE A 212 4.48 10.24 16.92
CA ILE A 212 3.68 9.41 17.81
C ILE A 212 3.40 8.11 17.09
N VAL A 213 4.12 7.06 17.49
CA VAL A 213 4.09 5.74 16.88
C VAL A 213 3.11 4.86 17.67
N VAL A 214 2.08 4.35 17.01
CA VAL A 214 1.14 3.38 17.58
C VAL A 214 1.31 2.06 16.85
N LYS A 215 1.67 1.00 17.58
CA LYS A 215 2.07 -0.30 17.02
C LYS A 215 1.58 -1.46 17.87
N SER A 216 1.51 -2.64 17.27
CA SER A 216 1.27 -3.91 17.97
C SER A 216 2.14 -5.00 17.36
N LYS A 217 2.53 -5.99 18.16
CA LYS A 217 3.17 -7.23 17.68
C LYS A 217 2.17 -8.19 17.03
N GLU A 218 0.89 -8.04 17.35
CA GLU A 218 -0.19 -8.94 16.92
C GLU A 218 -1.01 -8.37 15.76
N TYR A 219 -0.94 -7.05 15.54
CA TYR A 219 -1.77 -6.37 14.56
C TYR A 219 -0.95 -5.39 13.72
N THR A 220 -1.15 -5.47 12.42
CA THR A 220 -0.78 -4.41 11.48
C THR A 220 -1.96 -3.46 11.26
N PRO A 221 -1.72 -2.23 10.78
CA PRO A 221 -0.42 -1.60 10.52
C PRO A 221 0.15 -0.89 11.77
N VAL A 222 1.40 -0.44 11.67
CA VAL A 222 1.91 0.65 12.51
C VAL A 222 1.38 1.96 11.96
N ILE A 223 0.77 2.78 12.82
CA ILE A 223 0.35 4.14 12.46
C ILE A 223 1.29 5.13 13.16
N ILE A 224 1.83 6.08 12.41
CA ILE A 224 2.71 7.12 12.93
C ILE A 224 2.13 8.49 12.61
N PHE A 225 1.94 9.31 13.64
CA PHE A 225 1.57 10.70 13.47
C PHE A 225 2.84 11.54 13.52
N VAL A 226 3.13 12.28 12.45
CA VAL A 226 4.29 13.17 12.36
C VAL A 226 3.77 14.60 12.46
N LEU A 227 3.99 15.20 13.61
CA LEU A 227 3.42 16.49 13.99
C LEU A 227 4.53 17.54 14.05
N PRO A 228 4.39 18.70 13.39
CA PRO A 228 5.35 19.78 13.52
C PRO A 228 5.32 20.36 14.95
N LYS A 229 6.49 20.66 15.52
CA LYS A 229 6.59 21.38 16.81
C LYS A 229 6.27 22.85 16.66
N GLU A 230 6.59 23.42 15.50
CA GLU A 230 6.25 24.78 15.12
C GLU A 230 4.77 24.90 14.73
N ASN A 231 4.30 26.14 14.59
CA ASN A 231 2.92 26.42 14.21
C ASN A 231 2.68 26.26 12.70
N LYS A 232 2.93 25.06 12.16
CA LYS A 232 2.60 24.68 10.79
C LYS A 232 1.23 24.00 10.74
N ARG A 233 0.51 24.14 9.64
CA ARG A 233 -0.82 23.52 9.47
C ARG A 233 -0.71 22.05 9.05
N GLY A 234 0.28 21.72 8.23
CA GLY A 234 0.47 20.39 7.68
C GLY A 234 1.02 19.38 8.69
N TYR A 235 0.42 18.19 8.74
CA TYR A 235 0.96 17.04 9.46
C TYR A 235 0.77 15.75 8.65
N LEU A 236 1.54 14.71 8.99
CA LEU A 236 1.48 13.43 8.29
C LEU A 236 0.87 12.34 9.18
N VAL A 237 0.08 11.48 8.56
CA VAL A 237 -0.32 10.20 9.14
C VAL A 237 0.24 9.09 8.27
N VAL A 238 1.23 8.40 8.79
CA VAL A 238 1.97 7.34 8.13
C VAL A 238 1.36 6.01 8.54
N GLN A 239 1.26 5.13 7.58
CA GLN A 239 0.88 3.74 7.74
C GLN A 239 1.98 2.87 7.17
N THR A 240 2.46 1.92 7.96
CA THR A 240 3.56 1.04 7.60
C THR A 240 3.49 -0.26 8.41
N GLU A 241 4.47 -1.16 8.28
CA GLU A 241 4.53 -2.43 9.01
C GLU A 241 5.55 -2.38 10.15
N LEU A 242 5.36 -3.27 11.12
CA LEU A 242 6.20 -3.37 12.32
C LEU A 242 7.67 -3.68 12.01
N SER A 243 7.95 -4.45 10.97
CA SER A 243 9.32 -4.82 10.58
C SER A 243 10.07 -3.67 9.89
N ARG A 244 9.36 -2.72 9.27
CA ARG A 244 9.94 -1.66 8.43
C ARG A 244 9.85 -0.25 9.01
N TYR A 245 8.97 0.00 9.98
CA TYR A 245 8.62 1.38 10.39
C TYR A 245 9.85 2.22 10.78
N ARG A 246 10.88 1.62 11.37
CA ARG A 246 12.13 2.31 11.71
C ARG A 246 12.91 2.78 10.48
N ASN A 247 12.89 2.02 9.40
CA ASN A 247 13.54 2.41 8.15
C ASN A 247 12.69 3.44 7.41
N ASP A 248 11.38 3.26 7.36
CA ASP A 248 10.48 4.23 6.74
C ASP A 248 10.51 5.58 7.47
N LEU A 249 10.65 5.59 8.79
CA LEU A 249 10.86 6.81 9.57
C LEU A 249 12.07 7.60 9.08
N LYS A 250 13.20 6.93 8.78
CA LYS A 250 14.39 7.61 8.24
C LYS A 250 14.12 8.23 6.87
N GLU A 251 13.35 7.56 6.02
CA GLU A 251 12.96 8.09 4.71
C GLU A 251 11.99 9.28 4.84
N ILE A 252 11.10 9.25 5.84
CA ILE A 252 10.21 10.37 6.15
C ILE A 252 10.99 11.56 6.72
N GLU A 253 11.94 11.31 7.62
CA GLU A 253 12.84 12.34 8.15
C GLU A 253 13.64 12.99 7.01
N ARG A 254 14.16 12.20 6.07
CA ARG A 254 14.83 12.71 4.88
C ARG A 254 13.89 13.56 4.02
N LEU A 255 12.67 13.09 3.80
CA LEU A 255 11.64 13.82 3.05
C LEU A 255 11.32 15.17 3.72
N LEU A 256 11.27 15.24 5.04
CA LEU A 256 10.95 16.46 5.80
C LEU A 256 12.15 17.41 6.01
N LYS A 257 13.33 17.06 5.49
CA LYS A 257 14.55 17.88 5.55
C LYS A 257 14.89 18.61 4.25
N GLU A 258 14.34 18.15 3.13
CA GLU A 258 14.49 18.78 1.80
C GLU A 258 13.66 20.06 1.70
#